data_AF-A0A7J5E9Q9-F1
#
_entry.id   AF-A0A7J5E9Q9-F1
#
_cell.length_a   1.000
_cell.length_b   1.000
_cell.length_c   1.000
_cell.angle_alpha   90.00
_cell.angle_beta   90.00
_cell.angle_gamma   90.00
#
_symmetry.space_group_name_H-M   'P 1'
#
loop_
_entity.id
_entity.type
_entity.pdbx_description
1 polymer ?
#
loop_
_entity_poly.entity_id
_entity_poly.type
_entity_poly.pdbx_seq_one_letter_code
_entity_poly.pdbx_strand_id
1 'polypeptide(L)'
;MKYNFKSEFWAALRNTIIEKKLTPKYFYDLLKAFKHDVQIKRYNSFEDVLFYCRHSANPVGRLILELFNIRDESLNQYSDKICTALQLANFYQDVSLDIKKGRIYIPLDEMKKFDVDENVFVQKENNVNFKELIRHQVERTRTLFNEGKKLIQHLPLRLRFEITWTVLGGEKILDKIEKLNYNVLNYRPKLSKVDYLILFIKSFMI
;
A
#
# COMPACT_ATOMS: atom_id res chain seq x y z
N MET A 1 7.25 -2.21 -38.95
CA MET A 1 7.53 -3.53 -38.37
C MET A 1 6.29 -3.99 -37.59
N LYS A 2 5.63 -5.07 -38.02
CA LYS A 2 4.58 -5.72 -37.23
C LYS A 2 5.27 -6.44 -36.07
N TYR A 3 5.19 -5.89 -34.87
CA TYR A 3 5.61 -6.62 -33.67
C TYR A 3 4.66 -7.81 -33.49
N ASN A 4 5.18 -9.04 -33.56
CA ASN A 4 4.41 -10.23 -33.17
C ASN A 4 4.34 -10.26 -31.64
N PHE A 5 3.30 -9.66 -31.07
CA PHE A 5 3.04 -9.72 -29.64
C PHE A 5 2.58 -11.12 -29.24
N LYS A 6 3.03 -11.58 -28.07
CA LYS A 6 2.61 -12.88 -27.51
C LYS A 6 1.11 -12.94 -27.14
N SER A 7 0.47 -11.78 -26.94
CA SER A 7 -0.97 -11.66 -26.69
C SER A 7 -1.45 -10.21 -26.90
N GLU A 8 -2.78 -10.03 -26.95
CA GLU A 8 -3.43 -8.71 -27.01
C GLU A 8 -3.06 -7.81 -25.84
N PHE A 9 -2.87 -8.38 -24.64
CA PHE A 9 -2.41 -7.64 -23.46
C PHE A 9 -1.07 -6.94 -23.73
N TRP A 10 -0.09 -7.65 -24.32
CA TRP A 10 1.22 -7.07 -24.62
C TRP A 10 1.14 -5.98 -25.70
N ALA A 11 0.25 -6.15 -26.67
CA ALA A 11 -0.02 -5.14 -27.69
C ALA A 11 -0.61 -3.87 -27.05
N ALA A 12 -1.64 -4.03 -26.20
CA ALA A 12 -2.29 -2.93 -25.49
C ALA A 12 -1.35 -2.21 -24.52
N LEU A 13 -0.53 -2.95 -23.77
CA LEU A 13 0.46 -2.39 -22.86
C LEU A 13 1.48 -1.54 -23.60
N ARG A 14 2.09 -2.07 -24.67
CA ARG A 14 3.07 -1.30 -25.46
C ARG A 14 2.43 -0.06 -26.07
N ASN A 15 1.23 -0.20 -26.66
CA ASN A 15 0.50 0.93 -27.21
C ASN A 15 0.30 2.01 -26.15
N THR A 16 -0.17 1.63 -24.96
CA THR A 16 -0.40 2.56 -23.84
C THR A 16 0.91 3.23 -23.39
N ILE A 17 2.00 2.48 -23.25
CA ILE A 17 3.32 3.04 -22.87
C ILE A 17 3.77 4.12 -23.85
N ILE A 18 3.60 3.89 -25.15
CA ILE A 18 4.02 4.82 -26.20
C ILE A 18 3.09 6.04 -26.24
N GLU A 19 1.78 5.81 -26.36
CA GLU A 19 0.78 6.86 -26.49
C GLU A 19 0.74 7.78 -25.27
N LYS A 20 0.88 7.20 -24.06
CA LYS A 20 0.86 7.94 -22.79
C LYS A 20 2.26 8.34 -22.33
N LYS A 21 3.31 8.04 -23.10
CA LYS A 21 4.72 8.33 -22.78
C LYS A 21 5.06 7.95 -21.34
N LEU A 22 4.73 6.71 -20.96
CA LEU A 22 4.93 6.20 -19.62
C LEU A 22 6.41 5.90 -19.37
N THR A 23 6.92 6.29 -18.21
CA THR A 23 8.32 6.15 -17.85
C THR A 23 8.69 4.67 -17.66
N PRO A 24 9.59 4.09 -18.50
CA PRO A 24 9.92 2.67 -18.43
C PRO A 24 10.51 2.24 -17.08
N LYS A 25 11.23 3.15 -16.40
CA LYS A 25 11.82 2.90 -15.08
C LYS A 25 10.81 2.37 -14.07
N TYR A 26 9.59 2.91 -14.05
CA TYR A 26 8.56 2.49 -13.09
C TYR A 26 8.13 1.04 -13.26
N PHE A 27 8.12 0.53 -14.50
CA PHE A 27 7.86 -0.89 -14.76
C PHE A 27 9.03 -1.77 -14.28
N TYR A 28 10.27 -1.34 -14.51
CA TYR A 28 11.45 -2.07 -14.02
C TYR A 28 11.53 -2.09 -12.50
N ASP A 29 11.14 -1.01 -11.83
CA ASP A 29 11.06 -0.96 -10.37
C ASP A 29 10.07 -2.04 -9.84
N LEU A 30 8.91 -2.22 -10.49
CA LEU A 30 7.96 -3.28 -10.14
C LEU A 30 8.57 -4.68 -10.29
N LEU A 31 9.32 -4.92 -11.38
CA LEU A 31 10.02 -6.19 -11.56
C LEU A 31 11.08 -6.44 -10.48
N LYS A 32 11.75 -5.39 -10.02
CA LYS A 32 12.71 -5.47 -8.92
C LYS A 32 12.03 -5.85 -7.60
N ALA A 33 10.85 -5.31 -7.32
CA ALA A 33 10.05 -5.73 -6.17
C ALA A 33 9.66 -7.22 -6.24
N PHE A 34 9.23 -7.72 -7.41
CA PHE A 34 8.92 -9.15 -7.57
C PHE A 34 10.12 -10.06 -7.31
N LYS A 35 11.32 -9.65 -7.72
CA LYS A 35 12.55 -10.39 -7.40
C LYS A 35 12.81 -10.42 -5.89
N HIS A 36 12.65 -9.29 -5.20
CA HIS A 36 12.77 -9.21 -3.73
C HIS A 36 11.77 -10.14 -3.04
N ASP A 37 10.52 -10.17 -3.52
CA ASP A 37 9.42 -10.92 -2.92
C ASP A 37 9.63 -12.45 -2.91
N VAL A 38 10.51 -12.94 -3.79
CA VAL A 38 10.95 -14.35 -3.83
C VAL A 38 12.02 -14.64 -2.76
N GLN A 39 12.85 -13.67 -2.41
CA GLN A 39 14.06 -13.88 -1.61
C GLN A 39 13.91 -13.41 -0.16
N ILE A 40 13.14 -12.36 0.09
CA ILE A 40 13.07 -11.66 1.37
C ILE A 40 11.73 -11.97 2.06
N LYS A 41 11.81 -12.45 3.30
CA LYS A 41 10.63 -12.77 4.13
C LYS A 41 10.54 -12.00 5.44
N ARG A 42 11.61 -11.29 5.80
CA ARG A 42 11.79 -10.50 7.02
C ARG A 42 12.49 -9.20 6.66
N TYR A 43 12.17 -8.13 7.36
CA TYR A 43 12.71 -6.79 7.13
C TYR A 43 13.38 -6.33 8.42
N ASN A 44 14.66 -5.96 8.35
CA ASN A 44 15.41 -5.61 9.56
C ASN A 44 14.94 -4.28 10.16
N SER A 45 14.57 -3.35 9.28
CA SER A 45 14.16 -2.00 9.65
C SER A 45 12.94 -1.52 8.88
N PHE A 46 12.29 -0.46 9.36
CA PHE A 46 11.23 0.20 8.61
C PHE A 46 11.72 0.77 7.27
N GLU A 47 13.00 1.16 7.19
CA GLU A 47 13.60 1.63 5.93
C GLU A 47 13.64 0.52 4.88
N ASP A 48 13.84 -0.74 5.28
CA ASP A 48 13.77 -1.88 4.35
C ASP A 48 12.35 -2.09 3.83
N VAL A 49 11.34 -1.89 4.69
CA VAL A 49 9.92 -1.94 4.30
C VAL A 49 9.59 -0.79 3.33
N LEU A 50 10.08 0.42 3.60
CA LEU A 50 9.94 1.55 2.69
C LEU A 50 10.65 1.31 1.36
N PHE A 51 11.85 0.71 1.39
CA PHE A 51 12.56 0.31 0.18
C PHE A 51 11.71 -0.64 -0.66
N TYR A 52 11.05 -1.61 -0.04
CA TYR A 52 10.11 -2.48 -0.72
C TYR A 52 8.96 -1.68 -1.35
N CYS A 53 8.27 -0.82 -0.59
CA CYS A 53 7.17 0.01 -1.09
C CYS A 53 7.58 0.93 -2.25
N ARG A 54 8.80 1.49 -2.22
CA ARG A 54 9.38 2.32 -3.30
C ARG A 54 9.47 1.59 -4.63
N HIS A 55 9.55 0.26 -4.61
CA HIS A 55 9.63 -0.56 -5.81
C HIS A 55 8.33 -1.30 -6.12
N SER A 56 7.51 -1.62 -5.12
CA SER A 56 6.29 -2.44 -5.28
C SER A 56 5.01 -1.64 -5.46
N ALA A 57 4.92 -0.45 -4.89
CA ALA A 57 3.69 0.33 -4.78
C ALA A 57 3.81 1.73 -5.40
N ASN A 58 4.85 2.48 -5.03
CA ASN A 58 5.06 3.86 -5.49
C ASN A 58 5.10 3.99 -7.02
N PRO A 59 5.76 3.09 -7.78
CA PRO A 59 5.78 3.19 -9.25
C PRO A 59 4.38 3.10 -9.87
N VAL A 60 3.44 2.38 -9.24
CA VAL A 60 2.04 2.29 -9.70
C VAL A 60 1.36 3.67 -9.62
N GLY A 61 1.49 4.36 -8.49
CA GLY A 61 0.92 5.71 -8.32
C GLY A 61 1.44 6.71 -9.35
N ARG A 62 2.76 6.69 -9.58
CA ARG A 62 3.41 7.54 -10.59
C ARG A 62 2.94 7.22 -12.01
N LEU A 63 2.78 5.94 -12.35
CA LEU A 63 2.20 5.53 -13.64
C LEU A 63 0.76 6.01 -13.81
N ILE A 64 -0.07 5.94 -12.75
CA ILE A 64 -1.43 6.49 -12.78
C ILE A 64 -1.39 8.01 -13.02
N LEU A 65 -0.51 8.76 -12.36
CA LEU A 65 -0.35 10.19 -12.65
C LEU A 65 0.04 10.45 -14.11
N GLU A 66 1.00 9.70 -14.64
CA GLU A 66 1.46 9.85 -16.03
C GLU A 66 0.35 9.55 -17.05
N LEU A 67 -0.52 8.57 -16.78
CA LEU A 67 -1.69 8.24 -17.61
C LEU A 67 -2.67 9.42 -17.75
N PHE A 68 -2.74 10.26 -16.73
CA PHE A 68 -3.53 11.49 -16.69
C PHE A 68 -2.72 12.75 -17.04
N ASN A 69 -1.55 12.57 -17.67
CA ASN A 69 -0.65 13.65 -18.08
C ASN A 69 -0.07 14.50 -16.93
N ILE A 70 -0.05 13.99 -15.70
CA ILE A 70 0.52 14.66 -14.53
C ILE A 70 1.98 14.19 -14.35
N ARG A 71 2.95 15.11 -14.41
CA ARG A 71 4.40 14.82 -14.40
C ARG A 71 5.19 15.75 -13.46
N ASP A 72 4.55 16.17 -12.40
CA ASP A 72 5.16 17.03 -11.38
C ASP A 72 5.81 16.15 -10.29
N GLU A 73 7.11 16.33 -10.04
CA GLU A 73 7.83 15.53 -9.05
C GLU A 73 7.34 15.79 -7.61
N SER A 74 6.84 16.99 -7.31
CA SER A 74 6.22 17.27 -6.00
C SER A 74 4.92 16.49 -5.82
N LEU A 75 4.15 16.29 -6.89
CA LEU A 75 2.94 15.46 -6.86
C LEU A 75 3.27 13.97 -6.80
N ASN A 76 4.38 13.53 -7.41
CA ASN A 76 4.89 12.17 -7.24
C ASN A 76 5.19 11.87 -5.77
N GLN A 77 5.75 12.81 -5.02
CA GLN A 77 6.01 12.62 -3.58
C GLN A 77 4.71 12.39 -2.80
N TYR A 78 3.63 13.13 -3.08
CA TYR A 78 2.34 12.86 -2.43
C TYR A 78 1.72 11.53 -2.87
N SER A 79 1.85 11.17 -4.15
CA SER A 79 1.41 9.86 -4.66
C SER A 79 2.13 8.71 -3.98
N ASP A 80 3.45 8.81 -3.83
CA ASP A 80 4.29 7.84 -3.13
C ASP A 80 3.84 7.65 -1.68
N LYS A 81 3.45 8.73 -0.99
CA LYS A 81 2.91 8.67 0.38
C LYS A 81 1.59 7.90 0.44
N ILE A 82 0.66 8.16 -0.50
CA ILE A 82 -0.59 7.40 -0.62
C ILE A 82 -0.31 5.92 -0.91
N CYS A 83 0.51 5.62 -1.91
CA CYS A 83 0.82 4.26 -2.31
C CYS A 83 1.53 3.47 -1.20
N THR A 84 2.50 4.09 -0.53
CA THR A 84 3.15 3.49 0.64
C THR A 84 2.14 3.25 1.75
N ALA A 85 1.27 4.22 2.06
CA ALA A 85 0.26 4.05 3.10
C ALA A 85 -0.74 2.92 2.81
N LEU A 86 -1.20 2.81 1.55
CA LEU A 86 -2.05 1.70 1.10
C LEU A 86 -1.34 0.36 1.25
N GLN A 87 -0.07 0.28 0.88
CA GLN A 87 0.71 -0.94 0.99
C GLN A 87 0.92 -1.36 2.45
N LEU A 88 1.22 -0.41 3.35
CA LEU A 88 1.33 -0.67 4.78
C LEU A 88 -0.01 -1.11 5.39
N ALA A 89 -1.11 -0.45 5.02
CA ALA A 89 -2.44 -0.86 5.45
C ALA A 89 -2.78 -2.29 5.03
N ASN A 90 -2.39 -2.69 3.81
CA ASN A 90 -2.51 -4.07 3.35
C ASN A 90 -1.67 -5.03 4.21
N PHE A 91 -0.41 -4.71 4.51
CA PHE A 91 0.42 -5.55 5.37
C PHE A 91 -0.19 -5.78 6.75
N TYR A 92 -0.74 -4.74 7.37
CA TYR A 92 -1.36 -4.87 8.69
C TYR A 92 -2.73 -5.55 8.64
N GLN A 93 -3.47 -5.38 7.55
CA GLN A 93 -4.70 -6.14 7.30
C GLN A 93 -4.41 -7.65 7.17
N ASP A 94 -3.30 -8.01 6.52
CA ASP A 94 -3.00 -9.36 6.07
C ASP A 94 -2.01 -10.15 6.95
N VAL A 95 -1.61 -9.63 8.11
CA VAL A 95 -0.69 -10.30 9.05
C VAL A 95 -1.03 -11.78 9.23
N SER A 96 -2.27 -12.12 9.59
CA SER A 96 -2.72 -13.51 9.79
C SER A 96 -2.63 -14.42 8.56
N LEU A 97 -2.61 -13.85 7.35
CA LEU A 97 -2.45 -14.58 6.09
C LEU A 97 -0.99 -14.68 5.68
N ASP A 98 -0.22 -13.61 5.85
CA ASP A 98 1.18 -13.54 5.42
C ASP A 98 2.08 -14.41 6.29
N ILE A 99 1.79 -14.53 7.59
CA ILE A 99 2.49 -15.48 8.48
C ILE A 99 2.36 -16.92 7.96
N LYS A 100 1.19 -17.31 7.41
CA LYS A 100 1.00 -18.66 6.83
C LYS A 100 1.85 -18.88 5.58
N LYS A 101 2.22 -17.81 4.88
CA LYS A 101 3.17 -17.83 3.76
C LYS A 101 4.62 -17.69 4.24
N GLY A 102 4.84 -17.66 5.55
CA GLY A 102 6.14 -17.44 6.18
C GLY A 102 6.67 -16.03 5.98
N ARG A 103 5.84 -15.00 5.81
CA ARG A 103 6.23 -13.60 5.60
C ARG A 103 5.85 -12.73 6.80
N ILE A 104 6.72 -11.80 7.16
CA ILE A 104 6.48 -10.77 8.18
C ILE A 104 6.98 -9.45 7.62
N TYR A 105 6.06 -8.49 7.47
CA TYR A 105 6.35 -7.14 6.97
C TYR A 105 6.52 -6.11 8.09
N ILE A 106 6.25 -6.49 9.34
CA ILE A 106 6.54 -5.65 10.51
C ILE A 106 8.06 -5.64 10.72
N PRO A 107 8.70 -4.47 10.90
CA PRO A 107 10.16 -4.39 11.08
C PRO A 107 10.65 -5.11 12.32
N LEU A 108 11.75 -5.88 12.19
CA LEU A 108 12.31 -6.66 13.29
C LEU A 108 12.92 -5.79 14.39
N ASP A 109 13.54 -4.67 14.05
CA ASP A 109 14.05 -3.69 15.01
C ASP A 109 12.92 -3.08 15.85
N GLU A 110 11.78 -2.79 15.23
CA GLU A 110 10.60 -2.27 15.91
C GLU A 110 9.91 -3.35 16.75
N MET A 111 9.80 -4.58 16.24
CA MET A 111 9.37 -5.72 17.07
C MET A 111 10.20 -5.81 18.35
N LYS A 112 11.52 -5.78 18.24
CA LYS A 112 12.43 -5.79 19.39
C LYS A 112 12.23 -4.58 20.32
N LYS A 113 12.04 -3.38 19.76
CA LYS A 113 11.81 -2.14 20.53
C LYS A 113 10.55 -2.22 21.41
N PHE A 114 9.53 -2.95 20.95
CA PHE A 114 8.28 -3.16 21.68
C PHE A 114 8.30 -4.47 22.49
N ASP A 115 9.45 -5.14 22.65
CA ASP A 115 9.58 -6.44 23.34
C ASP A 115 8.63 -7.50 22.77
N VAL A 116 8.57 -7.59 21.43
CA VAL A 116 7.81 -8.58 20.67
C VAL A 116 8.79 -9.50 19.94
N ASP A 117 8.66 -10.81 20.19
CA ASP A 117 9.40 -11.85 19.49
C ASP A 117 8.52 -12.55 18.43
N GLU A 118 9.13 -13.20 17.42
CA GLU A 118 8.38 -13.92 16.39
C GLU A 118 7.47 -15.04 16.94
N ASN A 119 7.75 -15.56 18.14
CA ASN A 119 6.87 -16.54 18.80
C ASN A 119 5.43 -16.04 19.00
N VAL A 120 5.21 -14.71 19.06
CA VAL A 120 3.86 -14.12 19.13
C VAL A 120 2.98 -14.56 17.96
N PHE A 121 3.58 -14.80 16.79
CA PHE A 121 2.88 -15.21 15.57
C PHE A 121 2.47 -16.69 15.61
N VAL A 122 3.28 -17.53 16.25
CA VAL A 122 2.98 -18.96 16.46
C VAL A 122 1.88 -19.11 17.50
N GLN A 123 2.01 -18.40 18.62
CA GLN A 123 1.05 -18.44 19.74
C GLN A 123 -0.23 -17.65 19.44
N LYS A 124 -0.20 -16.78 18.42
CA LYS A 124 -1.26 -15.83 18.06
C LYS A 124 -1.67 -14.92 19.24
N GLU A 125 -0.70 -14.56 20.05
CA GLU A 125 -0.94 -13.84 21.29
C GLU A 125 -1.11 -12.34 21.02
N ASN A 126 -2.33 -11.81 21.16
CA ASN A 126 -2.57 -10.36 21.05
C ASN A 126 -2.32 -9.64 22.38
N ASN A 127 -1.10 -9.77 22.91
CA ASN A 127 -0.69 -9.16 24.17
C ASN A 127 -0.54 -7.62 24.06
N VAL A 128 -0.27 -6.96 25.19
CA VAL A 128 -0.18 -5.49 25.25
C VAL A 128 0.92 -4.98 24.31
N ASN A 129 2.12 -5.56 24.38
CA ASN A 129 3.27 -5.18 23.58
C ASN A 129 3.00 -5.26 22.06
N PHE A 130 2.38 -6.35 21.61
CA PHE A 130 2.00 -6.50 20.21
C PHE A 130 0.95 -5.47 19.76
N LYS A 131 -0.05 -5.20 20.60
CA LYS A 131 -1.05 -4.15 20.30
C LYS A 131 -0.39 -2.79 20.14
N GLU A 132 0.53 -2.44 21.04
CA GLU A 132 1.24 -1.16 21.01
C GLU A 132 2.15 -1.04 19.78
N LEU A 133 2.80 -2.14 19.36
CA LEU A 133 3.55 -2.22 18.11
C LEU A 133 2.67 -1.97 16.89
N ILE A 134 1.53 -2.67 16.76
CA ILE A 134 0.62 -2.49 15.61
C ILE A 134 0.01 -1.10 15.63
N ARG A 135 -0.36 -0.57 16.80
CA ARG A 135 -0.85 0.80 16.95
C ARG A 135 0.17 1.82 16.45
N HIS A 136 1.45 1.68 16.83
CA HIS A 136 2.54 2.53 16.33
C HIS A 136 2.64 2.49 14.79
N GLN A 137 2.54 1.31 14.19
CA GLN A 137 2.54 1.15 12.74
C GLN A 137 1.30 1.76 12.05
N VAL A 138 0.12 1.62 12.66
CA VAL A 138 -1.13 2.20 12.18
C VAL A 138 -1.04 3.73 12.17
N GLU A 139 -0.59 4.34 13.27
CA GLU A 139 -0.47 5.80 13.38
C GLU A 139 0.52 6.38 12.36
N ARG A 140 1.67 5.72 12.17
CA ARG A 140 2.60 6.08 11.09
C ARG A 140 1.94 6.07 9.73
N THR A 141 1.09 5.07 9.47
CA THR A 141 0.38 4.92 8.19
C THR A 141 -0.68 6.00 8.01
N ARG A 142 -1.38 6.39 9.09
CA ARG A 142 -2.31 7.54 9.07
C ARG A 142 -1.57 8.84 8.74
N THR A 143 -0.39 9.08 9.28
CA THR A 143 0.43 10.25 8.91
C THR A 143 0.78 10.27 7.42
N LEU A 144 1.15 9.13 6.84
CA LEU A 144 1.42 9.03 5.40
C LEU A 144 0.18 9.32 4.54
N PHE A 145 -1.00 8.81 4.93
CA PHE A 145 -2.25 9.17 4.27
C PHE A 145 -2.53 10.67 4.37
N ASN A 146 -2.38 11.26 5.55
CA ASN A 146 -2.60 12.69 5.78
C ASN A 146 -1.69 13.58 4.92
N GLU A 147 -0.40 13.23 4.82
CA GLU A 147 0.54 13.90 3.93
C GLU A 147 0.17 13.71 2.45
N GLY A 148 -0.14 12.47 2.05
CA GLY A 148 -0.45 12.12 0.68
C GLY A 148 -1.74 12.73 0.15
N LYS A 149 -2.75 12.95 1.01
CA LYS A 149 -4.03 13.60 0.65
C LYS A 149 -3.87 14.98 0.03
N LYS A 150 -2.73 15.66 0.23
CA LYS A 150 -2.40 16.92 -0.45
C LYS A 150 -2.41 16.79 -1.99
N LEU A 151 -2.24 15.58 -2.53
CA LEU A 151 -2.37 15.31 -3.96
C LEU A 151 -3.76 15.62 -4.52
N ILE A 152 -4.82 15.36 -3.74
CA ILE A 152 -6.22 15.26 -4.21
C ILE A 152 -6.68 16.55 -4.92
N GLN A 153 -6.32 17.71 -4.39
CA GLN A 153 -6.70 19.02 -4.95
C GLN A 153 -6.07 19.29 -6.34
N HIS A 154 -4.97 18.61 -6.68
CA HIS A 154 -4.26 18.76 -7.94
C HIS A 154 -4.73 17.77 -9.02
N LEU A 155 -5.66 16.86 -8.69
CA LEU A 155 -6.15 15.85 -9.61
C LEU A 155 -7.38 16.34 -10.39
N PRO A 156 -7.55 15.92 -11.66
CA PRO A 156 -8.78 16.16 -12.41
C PRO A 156 -9.95 15.43 -11.73
N LEU A 157 -11.17 15.96 -11.87
CA LEU A 157 -12.36 15.55 -11.09
C LEU A 157 -12.56 14.04 -11.00
N ARG A 158 -12.45 13.32 -12.12
CA ARG A 158 -12.61 11.86 -12.13
C ARG A 158 -11.52 11.15 -11.29
N LEU A 159 -10.25 11.48 -11.53
CA LEU A 159 -9.14 10.86 -10.81
C LEU A 159 -9.15 11.27 -9.33
N ARG A 160 -9.55 12.51 -9.03
CA ARG A 160 -9.76 12.98 -7.67
C ARG A 160 -10.71 12.05 -6.91
N PHE A 161 -11.88 11.78 -7.48
CA PHE A 161 -12.85 10.87 -6.90
C PHE A 161 -12.28 9.46 -6.69
N GLU A 162 -11.67 8.88 -7.73
CA GLU A 162 -11.12 7.52 -7.68
C GLU A 162 -10.01 7.37 -6.61
N ILE A 163 -9.11 8.35 -6.50
CA ILE A 163 -8.03 8.36 -5.51
C ILE A 163 -8.56 8.65 -4.10
N THR A 164 -9.49 9.62 -3.94
CA THR A 164 -10.13 9.88 -2.64
C THR A 164 -10.82 8.63 -2.11
N TRP A 165 -11.59 7.93 -2.94
CA TRP A 165 -12.28 6.72 -2.52
C TRP A 165 -11.31 5.61 -2.11
N THR A 166 -10.19 5.47 -2.85
CA THR A 166 -9.11 4.53 -2.53
C THR A 166 -8.45 4.85 -1.18
N VAL A 167 -8.10 6.12 -0.94
CA VAL A 167 -7.52 6.59 0.33
C VAL A 167 -8.47 6.31 1.50
N LEU A 168 -9.74 6.68 1.36
CA LEU A 168 -10.77 6.45 2.37
C LEU A 168 -10.93 4.95 2.67
N GLY A 169 -10.82 4.08 1.66
CA GLY A 169 -10.80 2.63 1.84
C GLY A 169 -9.64 2.14 2.72
N GLY A 170 -8.42 2.64 2.45
CA GLY A 170 -7.23 2.35 3.24
C GLY A 170 -7.36 2.83 4.69
N GLU A 171 -7.78 4.08 4.89
CA GLU A 171 -8.03 4.64 6.23
C GLU A 171 -9.10 3.84 6.98
N LYS A 172 -10.15 3.39 6.30
CA LYS A 172 -11.20 2.57 6.91
C LYS A 172 -10.72 1.20 7.36
N ILE A 173 -9.74 0.63 6.67
CA ILE A 173 -9.07 -0.60 7.13
C ILE A 173 -8.31 -0.34 8.43
N LEU A 174 -7.58 0.78 8.53
CA LEU A 174 -6.90 1.16 9.77
C LEU A 174 -7.89 1.35 10.93
N ASP A 175 -9.03 2.02 10.70
CA ASP A 175 -10.09 2.16 11.70
C ASP A 175 -10.62 0.80 12.18
N LYS A 176 -10.71 -0.19 11.28
CA LYS A 176 -11.16 -1.54 11.63
C LYS A 176 -10.10 -2.31 12.40
N ILE A 177 -8.81 -2.13 12.10
CA ILE A 177 -7.71 -2.70 12.89
C ILE A 177 -7.80 -2.17 14.33
N GLU A 178 -7.97 -0.87 14.50
CA GLU A 178 -8.13 -0.22 15.81
C GLU A 178 -9.37 -0.73 16.55
N LYS A 179 -10.52 -0.84 15.88
CA LYS A 179 -11.76 -1.42 16.47
C LYS A 179 -11.61 -2.88 16.89
N LEU A 180 -10.71 -3.63 16.28
CA LEU A 180 -10.36 -4.99 16.67
C LEU A 180 -9.34 -5.04 17.82
N ASN A 181 -9.07 -3.90 18.47
CA ASN A 181 -8.04 -3.74 19.48
C ASN A 181 -6.69 -4.25 18.96
N TYR A 182 -6.37 -3.89 17.70
CA TYR A 182 -5.16 -4.24 16.98
C TYR A 182 -4.91 -5.75 16.80
N ASN A 183 -5.94 -6.60 16.98
CA ASN A 183 -5.84 -8.05 16.92
C ASN A 183 -5.78 -8.61 15.49
N VAL A 184 -4.74 -8.23 14.74
CA VAL A 184 -4.50 -8.62 13.34
C VAL A 184 -3.94 -10.05 13.19
N LEU A 185 -3.53 -10.67 14.30
CA LEU A 185 -3.08 -12.07 14.36
C LEU A 185 -4.25 -13.05 14.21
N ASN A 186 -5.36 -12.73 14.87
CA ASN A 186 -6.52 -13.62 14.96
C ASN A 186 -7.64 -13.23 13.99
N TYR A 187 -7.71 -11.95 13.61
CA TYR A 187 -8.78 -11.43 12.77
C TYR A 187 -8.21 -10.64 11.59
N ARG A 188 -8.77 -10.89 10.40
CA ARG A 188 -8.52 -10.09 9.21
C ARG A 188 -9.64 -9.06 9.04
N PRO A 189 -9.40 -7.75 9.23
CA PRO A 189 -10.44 -6.75 8.98
C PRO A 189 -10.85 -6.75 7.52
N LYS A 190 -12.15 -6.60 7.25
CA LYS A 190 -12.70 -6.52 5.89
C LYS A 190 -13.68 -5.34 5.80
N LEU A 191 -13.67 -4.67 4.65
CA LEU A 191 -14.71 -3.72 4.30
C LEU A 191 -15.99 -4.50 3.95
N SER A 192 -17.10 -4.09 4.56
CA SER A 192 -18.43 -4.59 4.23
C SER A 192 -19.02 -3.81 3.05
N LYS A 193 -20.12 -4.30 2.47
CA LYS A 193 -20.86 -3.55 1.44
C LYS A 193 -21.33 -2.18 1.94
N VAL A 194 -21.69 -2.08 3.22
CA VAL A 194 -22.06 -0.81 3.87
C VAL A 194 -20.87 0.13 3.97
N ASP A 195 -19.68 -0.38 4.30
CA ASP A 195 -18.47 0.45 4.29
C ASP A 195 -18.22 1.02 2.89
N TYR A 196 -18.27 0.19 1.84
CA TYR A 196 -18.10 0.68 0.47
C TYR A 196 -19.11 1.77 0.08
N LEU A 197 -20.38 1.61 0.45
CA LEU A 197 -21.42 2.61 0.20
C LEU A 197 -21.15 3.94 0.93
N ILE A 198 -20.81 3.88 2.22
CA ILE A 198 -20.49 5.07 3.01
C ILE A 198 -19.26 5.79 2.42
N LEU A 199 -18.22 5.04 2.06
CA LEU A 199 -17.00 5.61 1.50
C LEU A 199 -17.26 6.25 0.13
N PHE A 200 -18.10 5.61 -0.71
CA PHE A 200 -18.52 6.15 -2.00
C PHE A 200 -19.23 7.49 -1.85
N ILE A 201 -20.17 7.60 -0.90
CA ILE A 201 -20.85 8.87 -0.60
C ILE A 201 -19.85 9.93 -0.11
N LYS A 202 -18.97 9.57 0.83
CA LYS A 202 -17.95 10.48 1.36
C LYS A 202 -16.98 11.00 0.30
N SER A 203 -16.64 10.21 -0.72
CA SER A 203 -15.75 10.66 -1.80
C SER A 203 -16.32 11.79 -2.68
N PHE A 204 -17.62 12.09 -2.61
CA PHE A 204 -18.21 13.26 -3.26
C PHE A 204 -18.26 14.51 -2.36
N MET A 205 -17.96 14.37 -1.06
CA MET A 205 -18.03 15.46 -0.08
C MET A 205 -16.67 16.13 0.17
N ILE A 206 -15.64 15.74 -0.58
CA ILE A 206 -14.23 16.18 -0.47
C ILE A 206 -13.81 16.75 -1.83
#